data_AF-A0AAD9N4H6-F1
#
_entry.id   AF-A0AAD9N4H6-F1
#
_cell.length_a   1.000
_cell.length_b   1.000
_cell.length_c   1.000
_cell.angle_alpha   90.00
_cell.angle_beta   90.00
_cell.angle_gamma   90.00
#
_symmetry.space_group_name_H-M   'P 1'
#
loop_
_entity.id
_entity.type
_entity.pdbx_description
1 polymer ?
#
loop_
_entity_poly.entity_id
_entity_poly.type
_entity_poly.pdbx_seq_one_letter_code
_entity_poly.pdbx_strand_id
1 'polypeptide(L)'
;MVCSQEIAASTTQLVVASKVKSPRGSENLSQLAEASKGVTECTGRVVASAKSGADAIEELDAMDFSKLTLHQSKRLEMESQVKVIELESYLEKERRKLSELRKTHYKLAGESEGWEQEVFVCVCVCVCLLVKLSFS
;
A
#
# COMPACT_ATOMS: atom_id res chain seq x y z
N MET A 1 2.75 -7.17 -5.67
CA MET A 1 3.99 -6.84 -4.91
C MET A 1 3.89 -7.25 -3.45
N VAL A 2 2.80 -6.91 -2.74
CA VAL A 2 2.62 -7.26 -1.31
C VAL A 2 2.66 -8.77 -1.04
N CYS A 3 1.93 -9.58 -1.81
CA CYS A 3 1.93 -11.05 -1.66
C CYS A 3 3.32 -11.68 -1.82
N SER A 4 4.16 -11.11 -2.70
CA SER A 4 5.55 -11.56 -2.87
C SER A 4 6.35 -11.29 -1.59
N GLN A 5 6.24 -10.09 -1.02
CA GLN A 5 6.91 -9.77 0.24
C GLN A 5 6.48 -10.69 1.40
N GLU A 6 5.19 -11.05 1.44
CA GLU A 6 4.64 -11.97 2.44
C GLU A 6 5.21 -13.38 2.32
N ILE A 7 5.45 -13.87 1.10
CA ILE A 7 6.09 -15.18 0.86
C ILE A 7 7.52 -15.18 1.40
N ALA A 8 8.30 -14.13 1.13
CA ALA A 8 9.66 -14.01 1.66
C ALA A 8 9.68 -13.96 3.20
N ALA A 9 8.77 -13.18 3.80
CA ALA A 9 8.63 -13.09 5.25
C ALA A 9 8.23 -14.42 5.88
N SER A 10 7.24 -15.11 5.31
CA SER A 10 6.74 -16.41 5.81
C SER A 10 7.80 -17.50 5.70
N THR A 11 8.59 -17.49 4.63
CA THR A 11 9.70 -18.44 4.45
C THR A 11 10.81 -18.20 5.47
N THR A 12 11.12 -16.93 5.77
CA THR A 12 12.07 -16.58 6.83
C THR A 12 11.59 -17.05 8.21
N GLN A 13 10.31 -16.83 8.52
CA GLN A 13 9.71 -17.31 9.77
C GLN A 13 9.79 -18.84 9.90
N LEU A 14 9.55 -19.58 8.80
CA LEU A 14 9.67 -21.04 8.76
C LEU A 14 11.11 -21.52 9.06
N VAL A 15 12.14 -20.83 8.55
CA VAL A 15 13.54 -21.15 8.86
C VAL A 15 13.86 -20.90 10.33
N VAL A 16 13.37 -19.79 10.89
CA VAL A 16 13.55 -19.46 12.31
C VAL A 16 12.87 -20.50 13.20
N ALA A 17 11.64 -20.90 12.87
CA ALA A 17 10.91 -21.95 13.57
C ALA A 17 11.59 -23.32 13.45
N SER A 18 12.16 -23.65 12.29
CA SER A 18 12.90 -24.90 12.09
C SER A 18 14.20 -24.92 12.90
N LYS A 19 14.88 -23.78 13.03
CA LYS A 19 16.12 -23.62 13.81
C LYS A 19 15.94 -23.89 15.30
N VAL A 20 14.77 -23.59 15.89
CA VAL A 20 14.52 -23.86 17.33
C VAL A 20 14.22 -25.33 17.63
N LYS A 21 13.83 -26.11 16.62
CA LYS A 21 13.49 -27.53 16.76
C LYS A 21 14.61 -28.48 16.31
N SER A 22 15.62 -27.96 15.62
CA SER A 22 16.68 -28.75 14.99
C SER A 22 18.04 -28.60 15.71
N PRO A 23 18.88 -29.64 15.76
CA PRO A 23 20.22 -29.53 16.34
C PRO A 23 21.08 -28.54 15.53
N ARG A 24 21.93 -27.78 16.25
CA ARG A 24 22.83 -26.79 15.64
C ARG A 24 23.84 -27.52 14.74
N GLY A 25 23.78 -27.25 13.43
CA GLY A 25 24.63 -27.93 12.44
C GLY A 25 23.95 -29.08 11.68
N SER A 26 22.63 -29.25 11.80
CA SER A 26 21.86 -30.15 10.93
C SER A 26 22.04 -29.78 9.46
N GLU A 27 22.43 -30.76 8.63
CA GLU A 27 22.55 -30.59 7.18
C GLU A 27 21.21 -30.14 6.55
N ASN A 28 20.10 -30.73 7.00
CA ASN A 28 18.74 -30.36 6.57
C ASN A 28 18.42 -28.88 6.87
N LEU A 29 18.85 -28.36 8.02
CA LEU A 29 18.65 -26.95 8.37
C LEU A 29 19.50 -26.03 7.48
N SER A 30 20.72 -26.44 7.13
CA SER A 30 21.58 -25.71 6.20
C SER A 30 20.95 -25.64 4.80
N GLN A 31 20.49 -26.79 4.29
CA GLN A 31 19.81 -26.88 2.98
C GLN A 31 18.52 -26.05 2.97
N LEU A 32 17.73 -26.09 4.05
CA LEU A 32 16.51 -25.27 4.18
C LEU A 32 16.82 -23.77 4.20
N ALA A 33 17.87 -23.35 4.92
CA ALA A 33 18.29 -21.96 4.98
C ALA A 33 18.77 -21.45 3.61
N GLU A 34 19.51 -22.27 2.87
CA GLU A 34 19.95 -21.97 1.50
C GLU A 34 18.76 -21.86 0.53
N ALA A 35 17.85 -22.85 0.55
CA ALA A 35 16.64 -22.82 -0.25
C ALA A 35 15.77 -21.59 0.06
N SER A 36 15.60 -21.24 1.35
CA SER A 36 14.87 -20.05 1.79
C SER A 36 15.52 -18.75 1.31
N LYS A 37 16.86 -18.70 1.24
CA LYS A 37 17.58 -17.55 0.69
C LYS A 37 17.29 -17.41 -0.81
N GLY A 38 17.30 -18.52 -1.55
CA GLY A 38 16.92 -18.55 -2.96
C GLY A 38 15.49 -18.08 -3.20
N VAL A 39 14.54 -18.50 -2.36
CA VAL A 39 13.15 -17.99 -2.40
C VAL A 39 13.14 -16.48 -2.20
N THR A 40 13.82 -15.96 -1.17
CA THR A 40 13.86 -14.52 -0.88
C THR A 40 14.43 -13.71 -2.04
N GLU A 41 15.51 -14.20 -2.67
CA GLU A 41 16.15 -13.55 -3.82
C GLU A 41 15.23 -13.55 -5.05
N CYS A 42 14.65 -14.69 -5.41
CA CYS A 42 13.69 -14.79 -6.51
C CYS A 42 12.50 -13.85 -6.30
N THR A 43 12.01 -13.77 -5.08
CA THR A 43 10.87 -12.93 -4.73
C THR A 43 11.22 -11.44 -4.83
N GLY A 44 12.42 -11.05 -4.39
CA GLY A 44 12.96 -9.71 -4.59
C GLY A 44 13.11 -9.35 -6.07
N ARG A 45 13.60 -10.28 -6.90
CA ARG A 45 13.71 -10.10 -8.36
C ARG A 45 12.35 -9.92 -9.02
N VAL A 46 11.32 -10.67 -8.63
CA VAL A 46 9.95 -10.52 -9.16
C VAL A 46 9.39 -9.14 -8.81
N VAL A 47 9.58 -8.68 -7.57
CA VAL A 47 9.12 -7.34 -7.15
C VAL A 47 9.86 -6.24 -7.91
N ALA A 48 11.18 -6.35 -8.06
CA ALA A 48 11.98 -5.40 -8.83
C ALA A 48 11.56 -5.37 -10.30
N SER A 49 11.38 -6.53 -10.93
CA SER A 49 10.90 -6.65 -12.31
C SER A 49 9.50 -6.06 -12.50
N ALA A 50 8.57 -6.35 -11.59
CA ALA A 50 7.23 -5.78 -11.63
C ALA A 50 7.24 -4.25 -11.48
N LYS A 51 8.13 -3.71 -10.63
CA LYS A 51 8.30 -2.26 -10.48
C LYS A 51 8.88 -1.64 -11.74
N SER A 52 9.98 -2.17 -12.27
CA SER A 52 10.56 -1.69 -13.53
C SER A 52 9.58 -1.79 -14.70
N GLY A 53 8.75 -2.83 -14.75
CA GLY A 53 7.70 -2.96 -15.75
C GLY A 53 6.61 -1.90 -15.60
N ALA A 54 6.19 -1.58 -14.37
CA ALA A 54 5.24 -0.50 -14.11
C ALA A 54 5.82 0.86 -14.51
N ASP A 55 7.05 1.15 -14.09
CA ASP A 55 7.75 2.40 -14.42
C ASP A 55 7.93 2.56 -15.95
N ALA A 56 8.25 1.47 -16.67
CA ALA A 56 8.38 1.48 -18.12
C ALA A 56 7.04 1.70 -18.86
N ILE A 57 5.93 1.21 -18.31
CA ILE A 57 4.58 1.47 -18.86
C ILE A 57 4.23 2.95 -18.66
N GLU A 58 4.54 3.52 -17.50
CA GLU A 58 4.36 4.96 -17.25
C GLU A 58 5.25 5.81 -18.17
N GLU A 59 6.49 5.38 -18.45
CA GLU A 59 7.41 6.07 -19.37
C GLU A 59 6.95 5.98 -20.84
N LEU A 60 6.30 4.88 -21.26
CA LEU A 60 5.67 4.79 -22.59
C LEU A 60 4.45 5.71 -22.74
N ASP A 61 3.75 6.01 -21.65
CA ASP A 61 2.68 7.02 -21.60
C ASP A 61 3.23 8.46 -21.53
N ALA A 62 4.54 8.65 -21.36
CA ALA A 62 5.19 9.95 -21.53
C ALA A 62 5.19 10.32 -23.02
N MET A 63 4.12 10.99 -23.45
CA MET A 63 3.89 11.38 -24.85
C MET A 63 5.12 12.08 -25.46
N ASP A 64 5.78 11.42 -26.42
CA ASP A 64 6.79 12.04 -27.29
C ASP A 64 6.10 12.99 -28.28
N PHE A 65 6.00 14.27 -27.90
CA PHE A 65 5.37 15.33 -28.69
C PHE A 65 6.10 15.65 -30.01
N SER A 66 7.31 15.12 -30.22
CA SER A 66 8.16 15.53 -31.36
C SER A 66 7.71 14.97 -32.71
N LYS A 67 6.80 14.00 -32.75
CA LYS A 67 6.39 13.28 -33.98
C LYS A 67 4.88 13.31 -34.28
N LEU A 68 4.09 14.03 -33.49
CA LEU A 68 2.63 14.04 -33.62
C LEU A 68 2.15 15.12 -34.59
N THR A 69 1.20 14.77 -35.47
CA THR A 69 0.49 15.77 -36.27
C THR A 69 -0.42 16.63 -35.39
N LEU A 70 -0.76 17.84 -35.84
CA LEU A 70 -1.59 18.80 -35.08
C LEU A 70 -2.95 18.18 -34.65
N HIS A 71 -3.55 17.37 -35.53
CA HIS A 71 -4.81 16.68 -35.24
C HIS A 71 -4.65 15.58 -34.15
N GLN A 72 -3.56 14.80 -34.20
CA GLN A 72 -3.30 13.77 -33.18
C GLN A 72 -3.03 14.39 -31.82
N SER A 73 -2.28 15.50 -31.78
CA SER A 73 -2.03 16.25 -30.55
C SER A 73 -3.32 16.78 -29.94
N LYS A 74 -4.22 17.34 -30.77
CA LYS A 74 -5.51 17.84 -30.29
C LYS A 74 -6.42 16.71 -29.78
N ARG A 75 -6.37 15.53 -30.41
CA ARG A 75 -7.13 14.37 -29.94
C ARG A 75 -6.63 13.89 -28.57
N LEU A 76 -5.31 13.78 -28.39
CA LEU A 76 -4.70 13.39 -27.11
C LEU A 76 -4.96 14.42 -26.00
N GLU A 77 -4.92 15.71 -26.33
CA GLU A 77 -5.31 16.78 -25.40
C GLU A 77 -6.75 16.59 -24.94
N MET A 78 -7.68 16.34 -25.87
CA MET A 78 -9.09 16.11 -25.53
C MET A 78 -9.30 14.81 -24.74
N GLU A 79 -8.62 13.72 -25.10
CA GLU A 79 -8.68 12.45 -24.37
C GLU A 79 -8.16 12.62 -22.93
N SER A 80 -7.06 13.37 -22.75
CA SER A 80 -6.55 13.72 -21.42
C SER A 80 -7.54 14.59 -20.65
N GLN A 81 -8.13 15.60 -21.29
CA GLN A 81 -9.13 16.47 -20.68
C GLN A 81 -10.37 15.70 -20.19
N VAL A 82 -10.84 14.70 -20.95
CA VAL A 82 -11.95 13.84 -20.52
C VAL A 82 -11.57 13.05 -19.27
N LYS A 83 -10.37 12.45 -19.25
CA LYS A 83 -9.87 11.73 -18.05
C LYS A 83 -9.81 12.64 -16.82
N VAL A 84 -9.38 13.90 -16.97
CA VAL A 84 -9.38 14.88 -15.87
C VAL A 84 -10.79 15.08 -15.32
N ILE A 85 -11.77 15.33 -16.19
CA ILE A 85 -13.17 15.55 -15.78
C ILE A 85 -13.74 14.32 -15.05
N GLU A 86 -13.46 13.13 -15.54
CA GLU A 86 -13.91 11.88 -14.91
C GLU A 86 -13.30 11.70 -13.51
N LEU A 87 -12.00 11.95 -13.36
CA LEU A 87 -11.29 11.86 -12.09
C LEU A 87 -11.76 12.93 -11.09
N GLU A 88 -11.98 14.16 -11.54
CA GLU A 88 -12.56 15.23 -10.71
C GLU A 88 -13.95 14.84 -10.19
N SER A 89 -14.80 14.30 -11.07
CA SER A 89 -16.13 13.80 -10.69
C SER A 89 -16.05 12.67 -9.66
N TYR A 90 -15.10 11.74 -9.84
CA TYR A 90 -14.88 10.65 -8.88
C TYR A 90 -14.39 11.17 -7.51
N LEU A 91 -13.42 12.07 -7.53
CA LEU A 91 -12.88 12.70 -6.32
C LEU A 91 -13.96 13.48 -5.55
N GLU A 92 -14.84 14.20 -6.24
CA GLU A 92 -15.98 14.85 -5.60
C GLU A 92 -16.93 13.86 -4.93
N LYS A 93 -17.22 12.72 -5.56
CA LYS A 93 -18.09 11.68 -4.99
C LYS A 93 -17.50 11.11 -3.70
N GLU A 94 -16.22 10.78 -3.70
CA GLU A 94 -15.55 10.28 -2.49
C GLU A 94 -15.48 11.34 -1.38
N ARG A 95 -15.29 12.63 -1.73
CA ARG A 95 -15.37 13.73 -0.75
C ARG A 95 -16.76 13.84 -0.11
N ARG A 96 -17.84 13.69 -0.90
CA ARG A 96 -19.21 13.68 -0.38
C ARG A 96 -19.44 12.50 0.55
N LYS A 97 -19.05 11.30 0.13
CA LYS A 97 -19.13 10.07 0.93
C LYS A 97 -18.35 10.19 2.25
N LEU A 98 -17.13 10.73 2.21
CA LEU A 98 -16.34 10.98 3.42
C LEU A 98 -17.04 12.00 4.35
N SER A 99 -17.66 13.04 3.77
CA SER A 99 -18.42 14.03 4.53
C SER A 99 -19.65 13.40 5.19
N GLU A 100 -20.34 12.49 4.51
CA GLU A 100 -21.46 11.72 5.06
C GLU A 100 -21.00 10.80 6.19
N LEU A 101 -19.91 10.05 5.99
CA LEU A 101 -19.30 9.19 7.02
C LEU A 101 -18.89 9.98 8.27
N ARG A 102 -18.34 11.18 8.10
CA ARG A 102 -18.04 12.06 9.23
C ARG A 102 -19.31 12.50 9.96
N LYS A 103 -20.35 12.89 9.21
CA LYS A 103 -21.66 13.26 9.81
C LYS A 103 -22.29 12.09 10.56
N THR A 104 -22.27 10.87 10.02
CA THR A 104 -22.80 9.69 10.73
C THR A 104 -21.98 9.35 11.96
N HIS A 105 -20.65 9.48 11.89
CA HIS A 105 -19.77 9.30 13.06
C HIS A 105 -20.13 10.27 14.19
N TYR A 106 -20.34 11.56 13.90
CA TYR A 106 -20.77 12.53 14.92
C TYR A 106 -22.19 12.27 15.44
N LYS A 107 -23.11 11.81 14.59
CA LYS A 107 -24.47 11.43 15.02
C LYS A 107 -24.44 10.23 15.96
N LEU A 108 -23.72 9.18 15.60
CA LEU A 108 -23.56 7.98 16.43
C LEU A 108 -22.80 8.28 17.74
N ALA A 109 -21.77 9.14 17.69
CA ALA A 109 -21.07 9.60 18.87
C ALA A 109 -21.98 10.44 19.79
N GLY A 110 -22.84 11.30 19.23
CA GLY A 110 -23.82 12.08 19.99
C GLY A 110 -25.00 11.25 20.53
N GLU A 111 -25.42 10.21 19.82
CA GLU A 111 -26.40 9.23 20.30
C GLU A 111 -25.82 8.32 21.41
N SER A 112 -24.49 8.14 21.42
CA SER A 112 -23.74 7.45 22.48
C SER A 112 -23.48 8.30 23.74
N GLU A 113 -23.82 9.60 23.74
CA GLU A 113 -23.78 10.44 24.96
C GLU A 113 -25.01 10.26 25.85
N GLY A 114 -25.77 9.18 25.63
CA GLY A 114 -26.69 8.59 26.60
C GLY A 114 -26.10 7.33 27.23
N TRP A 115 -25.26 7.52 28.26
CA TRP A 115 -24.82 6.56 29.28
C TRP A 115 -23.64 5.61 28.99
N GLU A 116 -22.65 5.79 29.87
CA GLU A 116 -21.58 4.90 30.37
C GLU A 116 -20.21 4.88 29.69
N GLN A 117 -19.24 5.25 30.53
CA GLN A 117 -17.81 5.38 30.31
C GLN A 117 -17.18 4.04 29.90
N GLU A 118 -16.42 4.00 28.79
CA GLU A 118 -15.14 3.26 28.73
C GLU A 118 -14.35 3.39 27.41
N VAL A 119 -14.89 3.95 26.31
CA VAL A 119 -14.15 3.95 25.01
C VAL A 119 -13.38 5.23 24.71
N PHE A 120 -13.50 6.27 25.54
CA PHE A 120 -12.83 7.58 25.35
C PHE A 120 -11.30 7.53 25.44
N VAL A 121 -10.72 6.40 25.88
CA VAL A 121 -9.27 6.27 26.09
C VAL A 121 -8.51 5.99 24.79
N CYS A 122 -9.12 5.42 23.74
CA CYS A 122 -8.33 4.93 22.61
C CYS A 122 -7.96 6.00 21.56
N VAL A 123 -8.84 6.95 21.26
CA VAL A 123 -8.57 7.93 20.16
C VAL A 123 -7.82 9.17 20.66
N CYS A 124 -8.10 9.65 21.88
CA CYS A 124 -7.36 10.78 22.44
C CYS A 124 -5.91 10.43 22.81
N VAL A 125 -5.64 9.20 23.27
CA VAL A 125 -4.28 8.79 23.66
C VAL A 125 -3.38 8.62 22.42
N CYS A 126 -3.87 8.06 21.32
CA CYS A 126 -3.07 7.89 20.09
C CYS A 126 -2.65 9.21 19.44
N VAL A 127 -3.54 10.22 19.39
CA VAL A 127 -3.20 11.54 18.81
C VAL A 127 -2.28 12.33 19.75
N CYS A 128 -2.49 12.24 21.08
CA CYS A 128 -1.61 12.92 22.04
C CYS A 128 -0.20 12.31 22.11
N LEU A 129 -0.05 10.98 21.94
CA LEU A 129 1.25 10.32 21.98
C LEU A 129 2.10 10.62 20.72
N LEU A 130 1.46 10.75 19.56
CA LEU A 130 2.11 11.12 18.29
C LEU A 130 2.65 12.56 18.28
N VAL A 131 1.93 13.50 18.92
CA VAL A 131 2.39 14.89 19.04
C VAL A 131 3.52 15.02 20.06
N LYS A 132 3.50 14.25 21.15
CA LYS A 132 4.58 14.26 22.17
C LYS A 132 5.90 13.64 21.69
N LEU A 133 5.85 12.66 20.78
CA LEU A 133 7.07 12.08 20.17
C LEU A 133 7.68 12.94 19.06
N SER A 134 6.95 13.89 18.49
CA SER A 134 7.45 14.75 17.41
C SER A 134 8.12 16.04 17.91
N PHE A 135 8.14 16.29 19.23
CA PHE A 135 8.70 17.49 19.84
C PHE A 135 9.61 17.21 21.05
N SER A 136 10.28 16.04 21.10
CA SER A 136 11.38 15.75 22.03
C SER A 136 12.60 15.20 21.32
#